data_AF-A0A9D6JGU9-F1
#
_entry.id   AF-A0A9D6JGU9-F1
#
_cell.length_a   1.000
_cell.length_b   1.000
_cell.length_c   1.000
_cell.angle_alpha   90.00
_cell.angle_beta   90.00
_cell.angle_gamma   90.00
#
_symmetry.space_group_name_H-M   'P 1'
#
loop_
_entity.id
_entity.type
_entity.pdbx_description
1 polymer ?
#
loop_
_entity_poly.entity_id
_entity_poly.type
_entity_poly.pdbx_seq_one_letter_code
_entity_poly.pdbx_strand_id
1 'polypeptide(L)'
;MGTDSGQLRAYFRTLARGVDVPLMIQDLDWRGGGMDLALICELFEELPTFRGIKVETAPAGPKYSRILAATGGRLHVSDGWAVTQMLDGLERGVH
;
A
#
# COMPACT_ATOMS: atom_id res chain seq x y z
N MET A 1 -3.07 -10.96 15.36
CA MET A 1 -2.44 -12.12 14.68
C MET A 1 -1.69 -11.54 13.50
N GLY A 2 -0.36 -11.51 13.55
CA GLY A 2 0.44 -10.99 12.43
C GLY A 2 0.31 -11.95 11.26
N THR A 3 -0.18 -11.46 10.13
CA THR A 3 -0.22 -12.22 8.89
C THR A 3 1.22 -12.53 8.47
N ASP A 4 1.53 -13.80 8.22
CA ASP A 4 2.86 -14.19 7.73
C ASP A 4 3.11 -13.55 6.35
N SER A 5 4.13 -12.69 6.26
CA SER A 5 4.50 -11.98 5.03
C SER A 5 4.73 -12.92 3.85
N GLY A 6 5.19 -14.15 4.10
CA GLY A 6 5.35 -15.18 3.07
C GLY A 6 4.02 -15.64 2.47
N GLN A 7 2.99 -15.80 3.30
CA GLN A 7 1.64 -16.17 2.86
C GLN A 7 0.97 -15.04 2.10
N LEU A 8 1.12 -13.80 2.60
CA LEU A 8 0.54 -12.62 1.96
C LEU A 8 1.13 -12.38 0.57
N ARG A 9 2.45 -12.60 0.41
CA ARG A 9 3.10 -12.55 -0.90
C ARG A 9 2.54 -13.61 -1.85
N ALA A 10 2.42 -14.87 -1.40
CA ALA A 10 1.89 -15.96 -2.22
C ALA A 10 0.44 -15.70 -2.66
N TYR A 11 -0.36 -15.09 -1.79
CA TYR A 11 -1.72 -14.67 -2.08
C TYR A 11 -1.78 -13.64 -3.22
N PHE A 12 -1.05 -12.53 -3.11
CA PHE A 12 -1.06 -11.48 -4.15
C PHE A 12 -0.49 -11.96 -5.49
N ARG A 13 0.56 -12.80 -5.47
CA ARG A 13 1.06 -13.46 -6.70
C ARG A 13 0.00 -14.30 -7.38
N THR A 14 -0.83 -14.98 -6.60
CA THR A 14 -1.89 -15.83 -7.13
C THR A 14 -3.04 -15.02 -7.71
N LEU A 15 -3.40 -13.90 -7.07
CA LEU A 15 -4.39 -12.97 -7.61
C LEU A 15 -3.92 -12.24 -8.87
N ALA A 16 -2.65 -11.82 -8.91
CA ALA A 16 -2.10 -11.10 -10.06
C ALA A 16 -1.85 -12.02 -11.27
N ARG A 17 -1.91 -13.35 -11.10
CA ARG A 17 -1.74 -14.30 -12.21
C ARG A 17 -2.92 -14.20 -13.19
N GLY A 18 -2.62 -13.84 -14.44
CA GLY A 18 -3.60 -13.80 -15.53
C GLY A 18 -4.57 -12.61 -15.46
N VAL A 19 -4.23 -11.58 -14.67
CA VAL A 19 -5.00 -10.35 -14.56
C VAL A 19 -4.18 -9.23 -15.16
N ASP A 20 -4.73 -8.55 -16.18
CA ASP A 20 -4.09 -7.41 -16.84
C ASP A 20 -4.60 -6.05 -16.35
N VAL A 21 -5.63 -6.05 -15.48
CA VAL A 21 -6.15 -4.80 -14.90
C VAL A 21 -5.27 -4.33 -13.74
N PRO A 22 -5.16 -3.01 -13.51
CA PRO A 22 -4.46 -2.48 -12.34
C PRO A 22 -5.04 -3.00 -11.03
N LEU A 23 -4.17 -3.54 -10.17
CA LEU A 23 -4.45 -3.97 -8.82
C LEU A 23 -4.19 -2.81 -7.85
N MET A 24 -5.20 -2.53 -7.02
CA MET A 24 -5.08 -1.69 -5.84
C MET A 24 -5.13 -2.55 -4.58
N ILE A 25 -4.12 -2.45 -3.71
CA ILE A 25 -4.10 -3.15 -2.41
C ILE A 25 -4.68 -2.23 -1.34
N GLN A 26 -5.60 -2.76 -0.53
CA GLN A 26 -6.09 -2.08 0.67
C GLN A 26 -5.28 -2.54 1.87
N ASP A 27 -4.59 -1.61 2.51
CA ASP A 27 -3.73 -1.82 3.67
C ASP A 27 -4.41 -1.26 4.92
N LEU A 28 -5.40 -2.01 5.41
CA LEU A 28 -6.21 -1.66 6.57
C LEU A 28 -5.64 -2.29 7.84
N ASP A 29 -5.26 -1.44 8.79
CA ASP A 29 -4.95 -1.84 10.15
C ASP A 29 -5.45 -0.76 11.12
N TRP A 30 -6.51 -1.08 11.85
CA TRP A 30 -7.18 -0.14 12.75
C TRP A 30 -6.28 0.39 13.88
N ARG A 31 -5.22 -0.32 14.23
CA ARG A 31 -4.40 -0.03 15.42
C ARG A 31 -2.91 -0.11 15.19
N GLY A 32 -2.48 -0.70 14.08
CA GLY A 32 -1.08 -0.95 13.78
C GLY A 32 -0.63 -0.34 12.47
N GLY A 33 0.59 -0.72 12.10
CA GLY A 33 1.29 -0.20 10.93
C GLY A 33 0.91 -0.87 9.62
N GLY A 34 0.01 -1.87 9.60
CA GLY A 34 -0.36 -2.61 8.38
C GLY A 34 0.80 -3.39 7.77
N MET A 35 0.81 -3.52 6.45
CA MET A 35 1.83 -4.23 5.68
C MET A 35 3.22 -3.60 5.84
N ASP A 36 4.26 -4.42 5.99
CA ASP A 36 5.63 -3.93 6.01
C ASP A 36 6.01 -3.23 4.71
N LEU A 37 6.75 -2.13 4.81
CA LEU A 37 7.24 -1.38 3.64
C LEU A 37 8.07 -2.26 2.71
N ALA A 38 8.87 -3.18 3.24
CA ALA A 38 9.67 -4.11 2.46
C ALA A 38 8.78 -5.00 1.57
N LEU A 39 7.69 -5.55 2.13
CA LEU A 39 6.74 -6.36 1.37
C LEU A 39 6.03 -5.52 0.28
N ILE A 40 5.66 -4.27 0.59
CA ILE A 40 5.06 -3.36 -0.41
C ILE A 40 6.04 -3.14 -1.57
N CYS A 41 7.31 -2.89 -1.29
CA CYS A 41 8.33 -2.69 -2.33
C CYS A 41 8.58 -3.96 -3.14
N GLU A 42 8.69 -5.12 -2.48
CA GLU A 42 8.83 -6.41 -3.16
C GLU A 42 7.68 -6.67 -4.14
N LEU A 43 6.44 -6.50 -3.69
CA LEU A 43 5.26 -6.68 -4.53
C LEU A 43 5.20 -5.65 -5.67
N PHE A 44 5.62 -4.41 -5.43
CA PHE A 44 5.60 -3.35 -6.43
C PHE A 44 6.59 -3.61 -7.57
N GLU A 45 7.79 -4.09 -7.26
CA GLU A 45 8.78 -4.47 -8.26
C GLU A 45 8.41 -5.77 -8.97
N GLU A 46 7.77 -6.72 -8.28
CA GLU A 46 7.44 -8.03 -8.86
C GLU A 46 6.15 -8.02 -9.70
N LEU A 47 5.12 -7.27 -9.30
CA LEU A 47 3.79 -7.34 -9.90
C LEU A 47 3.53 -6.11 -10.79
N PRO A 48 3.57 -6.24 -12.13
CA PRO A 48 3.32 -5.13 -13.04
C PRO A 48 1.91 -4.54 -12.93
N THR A 49 0.95 -5.28 -12.38
CA THR A 49 -0.41 -4.79 -12.16
C THR A 49 -0.57 -4.05 -10.83
N PHE A 50 0.33 -4.22 -9.85
CA PHE A 50 0.22 -3.48 -8.60
C PHE A 50 0.56 -2.01 -8.82
N ARG A 51 -0.48 -1.17 -8.84
CA ARG A 51 -0.40 0.23 -9.27
C ARG A 51 -1.06 1.22 -8.33
N GLY A 52 -1.81 0.76 -7.33
CA GLY A 52 -2.31 1.61 -6.28
C GLY A 52 -2.29 0.95 -4.91
N ILE A 53 -2.17 1.73 -3.86
CA ILE A 53 -2.37 1.28 -2.49
C ILE A 53 -3.24 2.30 -1.75
N LYS A 54 -4.26 1.79 -1.06
CA LYS A 54 -5.08 2.57 -0.15
C LYS A 54 -4.61 2.28 1.28
N VAL A 55 -4.03 3.28 1.93
CA VAL A 55 -3.42 3.11 3.25
C VAL A 55 -4.38 3.57 4.34
N GLU A 56 -4.79 2.62 5.19
CA GLU A 56 -5.73 2.78 6.30
C GLU A 56 -5.11 2.24 7.59
N THR A 57 -3.92 2.75 7.93
CA THR A 57 -3.13 2.33 9.10
C THR A 57 -3.07 3.43 10.17
N ALA A 58 -2.59 3.10 11.37
CA ALA A 58 -2.43 4.06 12.47
C ALA A 58 -0.97 4.11 12.97
N PRO A 59 -0.20 5.20 12.73
CA PRO A 59 -0.53 6.40 11.95
C PRO A 59 -0.34 6.19 10.43
N ALA A 60 -1.18 6.83 9.60
CA ALA A 60 -1.14 6.70 8.14
C ALA A 60 -0.13 7.67 7.47
N GLY A 61 -0.11 8.93 7.92
CA GLY A 61 0.73 10.01 7.35
C GLY A 61 2.18 9.60 7.07
N PRO A 62 2.96 9.21 8.09
CA PRO A 62 4.35 8.78 7.90
C PRO A 62 4.51 7.61 6.91
N LYS A 63 3.50 6.74 6.78
CA LYS A 63 3.53 5.61 5.85
C LYS A 63 3.36 6.06 4.40
N TYR A 64 2.51 7.05 4.12
CA TYR A 64 2.41 7.63 2.77
C TYR A 64 3.78 8.12 2.28
N SER A 65 4.46 8.94 3.09
CA SER A 65 5.77 9.50 2.73
C SER A 65 6.81 8.42 2.48
N ARG A 66 6.82 7.34 3.30
CA ARG A 66 7.75 6.21 3.14
C ARG A 66 7.50 5.44 1.85
N ILE A 67 6.24 5.16 1.52
CA ILE A 67 5.88 4.43 0.28
C ILE A 67 6.22 5.28 -0.95
N LEU A 68 5.85 6.55 -0.95
CA LEU A 68 6.14 7.47 -2.06
C LEU A 68 7.65 7.59 -2.28
N ALA A 69 8.43 7.74 -1.21
CA ALA A 69 9.89 7.78 -1.31
C ALA A 69 10.49 6.48 -1.85
N ALA A 70 10.05 5.33 -1.34
CA ALA A 70 10.60 4.02 -1.73
C ALA A 70 10.23 3.62 -3.17
N THR A 71 9.09 4.09 -3.68
CA THR A 71 8.62 3.78 -5.05
C THR A 71 8.98 4.87 -6.06
N GLY A 72 9.60 5.97 -5.62
CA GLY A 72 9.85 7.14 -6.44
C GLY A 72 8.57 7.81 -6.96
N GLY A 73 7.49 7.73 -6.17
CA GLY A 73 6.17 8.26 -6.53
C GLY A 73 5.45 7.50 -7.65
N ARG A 74 5.95 6.32 -8.06
CA ARG A 74 5.36 5.53 -9.16
C ARG A 74 4.17 4.68 -8.73
N LEU A 75 4.03 4.40 -7.43
CA LEU A 75 2.87 3.73 -6.86
C LEU A 75 1.85 4.79 -6.45
N HIS A 76 0.62 4.70 -6.94
CA HIS A 76 -0.47 5.58 -6.51
C HIS A 76 -0.80 5.29 -5.04
N VAL A 77 -0.83 6.33 -4.20
CA VAL A 77 -1.07 6.19 -2.76
C VAL A 77 -2.28 7.03 -2.39
N SER A 78 -3.33 6.38 -1.89
CA SER A 78 -4.56 7.05 -1.45
C SER A 78 -4.70 7.03 0.08
N ASP A 79 -5.22 8.13 0.65
CA ASP A 79 -5.79 8.11 2.00
C ASP A 79 -7.09 7.30 2.02
N GLY A 80 -7.34 6.59 3.12
CA GLY A 80 -8.56 5.82 3.30
C GLY A 80 -9.37 6.16 4.56
N TRP A 81 -8.89 7.06 5.43
CA TRP A 81 -9.52 7.35 6.72
C TRP A 81 -10.72 8.31 6.63
N ALA A 82 -11.60 8.11 5.64
CA ALA A 82 -12.81 8.90 5.43
C ALA A 82 -12.55 10.42 5.56
N VAL A 83 -11.49 10.91 4.89
CA VAL A 83 -11.09 12.33 4.83
C VAL A 83 -10.47 12.88 6.11
N THR A 84 -10.48 12.14 7.22
CA THR A 84 -9.93 12.64 8.51
C THR A 84 -8.44 12.94 8.47
N GLN A 85 -7.70 12.33 7.54
CA GLN A 85 -6.27 12.57 7.32
C GLN A 85 -6.00 13.24 5.96
N MET A 86 -7.02 13.75 5.27
CA MET A 86 -6.88 14.23 3.88
C MET A 86 -5.89 15.39 3.75
N LEU A 87 -5.90 16.36 4.67
CA LEU A 87 -4.97 17.51 4.58
C LEU A 87 -3.51 17.07 4.74
N ASP A 88 -3.20 16.25 5.76
CA ASP A 88 -1.84 15.69 5.95
C ASP A 88 -1.45 14.77 4.79
N GLY A 89 -2.39 13.96 4.28
CA GLY A 89 -2.18 13.13 3.11
C GLY A 89 -1.80 13.95 1.88
N LEU A 90 -2.57 14.99 1.56
CA LEU A 90 -2.32 15.87 0.42
C LEU A 90 -0.98 16.61 0.55
N GLU A 91 -0.65 17.10 1.75
CA GLU A 91 0.67 17.72 2.02
C GLU A 91 1.83 16.75 1.77
N ARG A 92 1.60 15.45 2.01
CA ARG A 92 2.60 14.38 1.79
C ARG A 92 2.64 13.83 0.37
N GLY A 93 1.77 14.28 -0.52
CA GLY A 93 1.76 13.90 -1.94
C GLY A 93 0.96 12.64 -2.28
N VAL A 94 -0.03 12.25 -1.45
CA VAL A 94 -1.05 11.28 -1.89
C VAL A 94 -1.76 11.82 -3.14
N HIS A 95 -2.05 10.94 -4.10
CA HIS A 95 -2.60 11.28 -5.42
C HIS A 95 -3.33 10.08 -5.98
#